data_AF-A0A848SUJ2-F1
#
_entry.id   AF-A0A848SUJ2-F1
#
_cell.length_a   1.000
_cell.length_b   1.000
_cell.length_c   1.000
_cell.angle_alpha   90.00
_cell.angle_beta   90.00
_cell.angle_gamma   90.00
#
_symmetry.space_group_name_H-M   'P 1'
#
loop_
_entity.id
_entity.type
_entity.pdbx_description
1 polymer ?
#
loop_
_entity_poly.entity_id
_entity_poly.type
_entity_poly.pdbx_seq_one_letter_code
_entity_poly.pdbx_strand_id
1 'polypeptide(L)'
;MATLPNIPNLFLDSEKSDFDDVIAEIAAGEASVFALRCHNLGPSAELTETLAAAYLLTNAILMARSRRKIVKLISFDVADENLRYGYANSFRALFDSDFSSLDNVERWHDFLEARQHVDVGALEDTQIAIEFFRHAGISSSASSLHRATVYMGMEGVPAGDSAGGQFHFDDANLYAPQLVGADASTGIALKSVFLAKGVKVRTGRRGQNVVIELDCAEAATGIANWLAHLERILALDFYRMGV
;
A
#
# COMPACT_ATOMS: atom_id res chain seq x y z
N MET A 1 20.89 3.89 -34.30
CA MET A 1 20.32 3.19 -33.13
C MET A 1 18.84 2.98 -33.42
N ALA A 2 18.42 1.75 -33.68
CA ALA A 2 17.01 1.44 -33.86
C ALA A 2 16.34 1.46 -32.47
N THR A 3 15.43 2.40 -32.26
CA THR A 3 14.50 2.38 -31.12
C THR A 3 13.67 1.11 -31.24
N LEU A 4 13.71 0.24 -30.23
CA LEU A 4 12.84 -0.93 -30.16
C LEU A 4 11.38 -0.44 -30.24
N PRO A 5 10.55 -0.96 -31.16
CA PRO A 5 9.27 -0.32 -31.49
C PRO A 5 8.12 -0.64 -30.53
N ASN A 6 8.35 -1.22 -29.35
CA ASN A 6 7.32 -1.46 -28.35
C ASN A 6 7.98 -1.57 -26.98
N ILE A 7 8.03 -0.46 -26.23
CA ILE A 7 8.19 -0.54 -24.78
C ILE A 7 6.84 -1.09 -24.28
N PRO A 8 6.76 -2.32 -23.73
CA PRO A 8 5.50 -2.89 -23.32
C PRO A 8 4.88 -2.02 -22.21
N ASN A 9 3.60 -1.69 -22.32
CA ASN A 9 2.93 -0.91 -21.27
C ASN A 9 3.03 -1.67 -19.93
N LEU A 10 3.44 -0.99 -18.86
CA LEU A 10 3.47 -1.57 -17.52
C LEU A 10 2.05 -1.95 -17.02
N PHE A 11 1.05 -1.21 -17.49
CA PHE A 11 -0.36 -1.34 -17.14
C PHE A 11 -1.25 -1.12 -18.37
N LEU A 12 -2.37 -1.82 -18.41
CA LEU A 12 -3.38 -1.70 -19.46
C LEU A 12 -4.15 -0.39 -19.32
N ASP A 13 -4.66 0.14 -20.43
CA ASP A 13 -5.47 1.37 -20.42
C ASP A 13 -6.74 1.21 -19.57
N SER A 14 -7.31 0.01 -19.50
CA SER A 14 -8.44 -0.29 -18.60
C SER A 14 -8.06 -0.15 -17.13
N GLU A 15 -6.86 -0.59 -16.72
CA GLU A 15 -6.40 -0.44 -15.33
C GLU A 15 -6.20 1.04 -14.95
N LYS A 16 -5.81 1.88 -15.92
CA LYS A 16 -5.68 3.33 -15.73
C LYS A 16 -7.05 3.99 -15.60
N SER A 17 -7.98 3.66 -16.48
CA SER A 17 -9.36 4.15 -16.42
C SER A 17 -10.05 3.74 -15.11
N ASP A 18 -9.90 2.49 -14.69
CA ASP A 18 -10.44 1.98 -13.43
C ASP A 18 -9.87 2.76 -12.22
N PHE A 19 -8.61 3.20 -12.31
CA PHE A 19 -7.99 4.02 -11.27
C PHE A 19 -8.50 5.45 -11.24
N ASP A 20 -8.77 6.07 -12.40
CA ASP A 20 -9.32 7.43 -12.45
C ASP A 20 -10.72 7.50 -11.79
N ASP A 21 -11.53 6.43 -11.90
CA ASP A 21 -12.78 6.31 -11.15
C ASP A 21 -12.55 6.28 -9.63
N VAL A 22 -11.50 5.59 -9.19
CA VAL A 22 -11.10 5.53 -7.78
C VAL A 22 -10.61 6.90 -7.27
N ILE A 23 -9.89 7.67 -8.11
CA ILE A 23 -9.51 9.05 -7.78
C ILE A 23 -10.75 9.89 -7.51
N ALA A 24 -11.81 9.72 -8.31
CA ALA A 24 -13.06 10.46 -8.12
C ALA A 24 -13.73 10.13 -6.77
N GLU A 25 -13.75 8.85 -6.35
CA GLU A 25 -14.25 8.44 -5.02
C GLU A 25 -13.44 9.07 -3.87
N ILE A 26 -12.11 9.13 -4.02
CA ILE A 26 -11.22 9.76 -3.04
C ILE A 26 -11.51 11.28 -2.96
N ALA A 27 -11.66 11.94 -4.12
CA ALA A 27 -11.95 13.38 -4.21
C ALA A 27 -13.31 13.74 -3.60
N ALA A 28 -14.33 12.91 -3.84
CA ALA A 28 -15.65 13.03 -3.19
C ALA A 28 -15.60 12.75 -1.67
N GLY A 29 -14.47 12.20 -1.20
CA GLY A 29 -14.25 11.86 0.19
C GLY A 29 -15.06 10.65 0.62
N GLU A 30 -15.41 9.75 -0.30
CA GLU A 30 -16.12 8.49 -0.05
C GLU A 30 -15.15 7.38 0.39
N ALA A 31 -13.92 7.43 -0.12
CA ALA A 31 -12.85 6.53 0.25
C ALA A 31 -11.72 7.24 1.02
N SER A 32 -10.92 6.42 1.71
CA SER A 32 -9.68 6.85 2.37
C SER A 32 -8.49 6.14 1.74
N VAL A 33 -7.30 6.72 1.85
CA VAL A 33 -6.11 6.20 1.16
C VAL A 33 -5.19 5.47 2.13
N PHE A 34 -4.77 4.26 1.78
CA PHE A 34 -3.62 3.58 2.38
C PHE A 34 -2.57 3.32 1.31
N ALA A 35 -1.48 4.08 1.35
CA ALA A 35 -0.42 4.02 0.36
C ALA A 35 0.91 3.56 0.96
N LEU A 36 1.62 2.70 0.23
CA LEU A 36 3.03 2.39 0.44
C LEU A 36 3.84 2.94 -0.75
N ARG A 37 4.86 3.74 -0.45
CA ARG A 37 5.82 4.28 -1.41
C ARG A 37 7.17 3.67 -1.12
N CYS A 38 7.67 2.89 -2.06
CA CYS A 38 8.94 2.18 -1.96
C CYS A 38 10.02 2.98 -2.70
N HIS A 39 10.90 3.63 -1.96
CA HIS A 39 11.99 4.46 -2.48
C HIS A 39 13.29 3.66 -2.62
N ASN A 40 14.15 4.03 -3.57
CA ASN A 40 15.49 3.42 -3.74
C ASN A 40 15.47 1.89 -3.89
N LEU A 41 14.52 1.35 -4.65
CA LEU A 41 14.44 -0.10 -4.90
C LEU A 41 15.63 -0.57 -5.76
N GLY A 42 16.54 -1.31 -5.13
CA GLY A 42 17.63 -2.03 -5.81
C GLY A 42 17.22 -3.43 -6.26
N PRO A 43 18.10 -4.21 -6.92
CA PRO A 43 17.80 -5.58 -7.33
C PRO A 43 17.83 -6.54 -6.13
N SER A 44 16.70 -6.71 -5.44
CA SER A 44 16.57 -7.69 -4.35
C SER A 44 15.23 -8.42 -4.40
N ALA A 45 15.25 -9.74 -4.59
CA ALA A 45 14.07 -10.57 -4.74
C ALA A 45 13.39 -10.94 -3.40
N GLU A 46 14.14 -11.03 -2.29
CA GLU A 46 13.60 -11.44 -0.99
C GLU A 46 12.72 -10.38 -0.32
N LEU A 47 12.82 -9.14 -0.79
CA LEU A 47 12.14 -8.00 -0.18
C LEU A 47 10.64 -7.97 -0.49
N THR A 48 10.23 -8.42 -1.68
CA THR A 48 8.88 -8.24 -2.22
C THR A 48 7.81 -8.93 -1.36
N GLU A 49 8.02 -10.18 -0.95
CA GLU A 49 7.07 -10.91 -0.10
C GLU A 49 6.94 -10.29 1.30
N THR A 50 8.06 -9.88 1.90
CA THR A 50 8.06 -9.25 3.23
C THR A 50 7.34 -7.90 3.20
N LEU A 51 7.57 -7.10 2.15
CA LEU A 51 6.83 -5.86 1.94
C LEU A 51 5.35 -6.09 1.73
N ALA A 52 4.99 -7.04 0.87
CA ALA A 52 3.60 -7.36 0.59
C ALA A 52 2.88 -7.85 1.86
N ALA A 53 3.51 -8.71 2.67
CA ALA A 53 2.96 -9.17 3.94
C ALA A 53 2.77 -8.00 4.92
N ALA A 54 3.78 -7.14 5.13
CA ALA A 54 3.69 -5.99 6.03
C ALA A 54 2.59 -5.01 5.61
N TYR A 55 2.48 -4.79 4.29
CA TYR A 55 1.45 -3.97 3.68
C TYR A 55 0.05 -4.55 3.90
N LEU A 56 -0.15 -5.83 3.56
CA LEU A 56 -1.45 -6.49 3.67
C LEU A 56 -1.91 -6.64 5.12
N LEU A 57 -0.99 -6.94 6.05
CA LEU A 57 -1.28 -6.97 7.49
C LEU A 57 -1.73 -5.60 7.99
N THR A 58 -1.01 -4.54 7.65
CA THR A 58 -1.38 -3.17 8.02
C THR A 58 -2.74 -2.79 7.42
N ASN A 59 -2.99 -3.14 6.16
CA ASN A 59 -4.28 -2.94 5.52
C ASN A 59 -5.41 -3.69 6.23
N ALA A 60 -5.20 -4.95 6.62
CA ALA A 60 -6.19 -5.74 7.35
C ALA A 60 -6.60 -5.07 8.67
N ILE A 61 -5.61 -4.62 9.45
CA ILE A 61 -5.83 -3.90 10.70
C ILE A 61 -6.57 -2.58 10.46
N LEU A 62 -6.18 -1.85 9.42
CA LEU A 62 -6.85 -0.62 9.00
C LEU A 62 -8.32 -0.86 8.61
N MET A 63 -8.60 -1.92 7.86
CA MET A 63 -9.96 -2.29 7.45
C MET A 63 -10.84 -2.65 8.65
N ALA A 64 -10.31 -3.38 9.62
CA ALA A 64 -11.02 -3.75 10.83
C ALA A 64 -11.38 -2.52 11.71
N ARG A 65 -10.57 -1.47 11.63
CA ARG A 65 -10.76 -0.22 12.40
C ARG A 65 -11.54 0.85 11.64
N SER A 66 -11.52 0.82 10.30
CA SER A 66 -12.12 1.85 9.45
C SER A 66 -13.61 1.61 9.24
N ARG A 67 -14.39 2.70 9.25
CA ARG A 67 -15.80 2.70 8.84
C ARG A 67 -16.00 3.03 7.36
N ARG A 68 -14.91 3.23 6.62
CA ARG A 68 -14.91 3.72 5.24
C ARG A 68 -14.13 2.78 4.35
N LYS A 69 -14.48 2.78 3.06
CA LYS A 69 -13.70 2.11 2.01
C LYS A 69 -12.25 2.63 2.06
N ILE A 70 -11.30 1.71 1.98
CA ILE A 70 -9.87 2.01 1.90
C ILE A 70 -9.39 1.63 0.51
N VAL A 71 -8.81 2.61 -0.19
CA VAL A 71 -8.07 2.42 -1.44
C VAL A 71 -6.64 2.06 -1.09
N LYS A 72 -6.18 0.90 -1.59
CA LYS A 72 -4.85 0.35 -1.34
C LYS A 72 -3.96 0.70 -2.51
N LEU A 73 -2.92 1.48 -2.25
CA LEU A 73 -1.95 1.96 -3.24
C LEU A 73 -0.56 1.45 -2.90
N ILE A 74 0.19 1.01 -3.90
CA ILE A 74 1.64 0.83 -3.80
C ILE A 74 2.32 1.54 -4.96
N SER A 75 3.43 2.21 -4.71
CA SER A 75 4.20 2.92 -5.73
C SER A 75 5.68 2.58 -5.60
N PHE A 76 6.32 2.41 -6.76
CA PHE A 76 7.71 2.01 -6.84
C PHE A 76 8.56 3.11 -7.46
N ASP A 77 9.59 3.52 -6.75
CA ASP A 77 10.65 4.38 -7.26
C ASP A 77 11.84 3.50 -7.64
N VAL A 78 11.91 3.21 -8.94
CA VAL A 78 12.93 2.35 -9.53
C VAL A 78 13.55 3.11 -10.70
N ALA A 79 14.85 3.38 -10.60
CA ALA A 79 15.58 4.09 -11.65
C ALA A 79 15.78 3.22 -12.91
N ASP A 80 16.02 1.91 -12.74
CA ASP A 80 16.24 0.97 -13.83
C ASP A 80 14.91 0.48 -14.43
N GLU A 81 14.75 0.65 -15.75
CA GLU A 81 13.52 0.31 -16.45
C GLU A 81 13.21 -1.20 -16.41
N ASN A 82 14.20 -2.09 -16.53
CA ASN A 82 13.96 -3.53 -16.49
C ASN A 82 13.52 -3.99 -15.10
N LEU A 83 14.09 -3.38 -14.04
CA LEU A 83 13.68 -3.65 -12.67
C LEU A 83 12.24 -3.20 -12.40
N ARG A 84 11.72 -2.15 -13.07
CA ARG A 84 10.30 -1.74 -12.94
C ARG A 84 9.36 -2.87 -13.32
N TYR A 85 9.59 -3.51 -14.48
CA TYR A 85 8.78 -4.65 -14.93
C TYR A 85 8.91 -5.84 -13.97
N GLY A 86 10.13 -6.11 -13.49
CA GLY A 86 10.37 -7.15 -12.49
C GLY A 86 9.52 -6.95 -11.24
N TYR A 87 9.61 -5.76 -10.63
CA TYR A 87 8.84 -5.42 -9.44
C TYR A 87 7.33 -5.41 -9.68
N ALA A 88 6.86 -4.76 -10.75
CA ALA A 88 5.44 -4.74 -11.09
C ALA A 88 4.87 -6.15 -11.24
N ASN A 89 5.56 -7.04 -11.95
CA ASN A 89 5.10 -8.41 -12.15
C ASN A 89 5.17 -9.24 -10.87
N SER A 90 6.20 -9.07 -10.05
CA SER A 90 6.28 -9.75 -8.74
C SER A 90 5.15 -9.35 -7.80
N PHE A 91 4.87 -8.04 -7.68
CA PHE A 91 3.77 -7.57 -6.83
C PHE A 91 2.40 -7.94 -7.41
N ARG A 92 2.22 -7.87 -8.74
CA ARG A 92 1.00 -8.36 -9.39
C ARG A 92 0.75 -9.83 -9.09
N ALA A 93 1.78 -10.68 -9.22
CA ALA A 93 1.66 -12.10 -8.89
C ALA A 93 1.28 -12.33 -7.42
N LEU A 94 1.78 -11.54 -6.48
CA LEU A 94 1.40 -11.65 -5.07
C LEU A 94 -0.04 -11.15 -4.84
N PHE A 95 -0.43 -10.00 -5.37
CA PHE A 95 -1.74 -9.40 -5.14
C PHE A 95 -2.88 -10.08 -5.89
N ASP A 96 -2.61 -10.72 -7.02
CA ASP A 96 -3.61 -11.47 -7.81
C ASP A 96 -3.65 -12.97 -7.47
N SER A 97 -2.81 -13.43 -6.53
CA SER A 97 -2.84 -14.81 -6.03
C SER A 97 -3.61 -14.94 -4.73
N ASP A 98 -3.71 -16.15 -4.22
CA ASP A 98 -4.30 -16.41 -2.90
C ASP A 98 -3.50 -15.78 -1.78
N PHE A 99 -2.25 -15.35 -2.02
CA PHE A 99 -1.44 -14.65 -1.01
C PHE A 99 -2.14 -13.41 -0.45
N SER A 100 -2.92 -12.68 -1.25
CA SER A 100 -3.62 -11.45 -0.86
C SER A 100 -5.00 -11.65 -0.24
N SER A 101 -5.44 -12.91 -0.10
CA SER A 101 -6.73 -13.24 0.49
C SER A 101 -6.82 -12.82 1.95
N LEU A 102 -7.94 -12.19 2.35
CA LEU A 102 -8.14 -11.65 3.69
C LEU A 102 -8.31 -12.72 4.79
N ASP A 103 -8.38 -14.00 4.45
CA ASP A 103 -8.29 -15.11 5.41
C ASP A 103 -6.84 -15.45 5.81
N ASN A 104 -5.84 -14.89 5.14
CA ASN A 104 -4.42 -15.12 5.42
C ASN A 104 -3.81 -14.17 6.46
N VAL A 105 -4.60 -13.36 7.17
CA VAL A 105 -4.07 -12.38 8.13
C VAL A 105 -3.13 -13.03 9.15
N GLU A 106 -3.51 -14.19 9.69
CA GLU A 106 -2.68 -14.98 10.61
C GLU A 106 -1.36 -15.43 9.95
N ARG A 107 -1.42 -15.89 8.69
CA ARG A 107 -0.24 -16.30 7.93
C ARG A 107 0.71 -15.14 7.66
N TRP A 108 0.20 -13.94 7.35
CA TRP A 108 1.04 -12.76 7.16
C TRP A 108 1.73 -12.37 8.47
N HIS A 109 1.00 -12.40 9.58
CA HIS A 109 1.57 -12.18 10.91
C HIS A 109 2.70 -13.16 11.22
N ASP A 110 2.47 -14.47 11.10
CA ASP A 110 3.48 -15.50 11.40
C ASP A 110 4.71 -15.38 10.49
N PHE A 111 4.48 -15.06 9.21
CA PHE A 111 5.55 -14.82 8.25
C PHE A 111 6.45 -13.65 8.64
N LEU A 112 5.85 -12.57 9.16
CA LEU A 112 6.54 -11.37 9.60
C LEU A 112 7.24 -11.59 10.93
N GLU A 113 6.60 -12.21 11.93
CA GLU A 113 7.19 -12.49 13.24
C GLU A 113 8.45 -13.35 13.13
N ALA A 114 8.46 -14.32 12.19
CA ALA A 114 9.63 -15.14 11.91
C ALA A 114 10.84 -14.36 11.35
N ARG A 115 10.63 -13.13 10.86
CA ARG A 115 11.65 -12.29 10.22
C ARG A 115 11.99 -11.05 11.04
N GLN A 116 10.99 -10.49 11.71
CA GLN A 116 11.05 -9.22 12.42
C GLN A 116 10.10 -9.28 13.60
N HIS A 117 10.54 -8.80 14.76
CA HIS A 117 9.67 -8.75 15.92
C HIS A 117 8.50 -7.79 15.70
N VAL A 118 7.28 -8.30 15.83
CA VAL A 118 6.04 -7.53 15.84
C VAL A 118 5.69 -7.23 17.30
N ASP A 119 5.40 -5.96 17.59
CA ASP A 119 5.08 -5.54 18.96
C ASP A 119 3.78 -6.20 19.47
N VAL A 120 3.69 -6.45 20.78
CA VAL A 120 2.53 -7.11 21.41
C VAL A 120 1.21 -6.37 21.12
N GLY A 121 1.22 -5.03 21.05
CA GLY A 121 0.01 -4.27 20.71
C GLY A 121 -0.46 -4.54 19.27
N ALA A 122 0.46 -4.79 18.35
CA ALA A 122 0.13 -5.16 16.97
C ALA A 122 -0.43 -6.59 16.85
N LEU A 123 -0.09 -7.48 17.78
CA LEU A 123 -0.70 -8.82 17.88
C LEU A 123 -2.19 -8.73 18.25
N GLU A 124 -2.55 -7.91 19.24
CA GLU A 124 -3.95 -7.70 19.63
C GLU A 124 -4.78 -7.14 18.45
N ASP A 125 -4.22 -6.18 17.72
CA ASP A 125 -4.84 -5.61 16.53
C ASP A 125 -5.00 -6.62 15.39
N THR A 126 -4.02 -7.50 15.23
CA THR A 126 -4.09 -8.60 14.27
C THR A 126 -5.24 -9.54 14.61
N GLN A 127 -5.41 -9.88 15.89
CA GLN A 127 -6.53 -10.72 16.35
C GLN A 127 -7.88 -10.06 16.08
N ILE A 128 -8.01 -8.76 16.37
CA ILE A 128 -9.23 -7.99 16.06
C ILE A 128 -9.53 -8.05 14.56
N ALA A 129 -8.52 -7.92 13.70
CA ALA A 129 -8.70 -8.00 12.25
C ALA A 129 -9.15 -9.41 11.80
N ILE A 130 -8.55 -10.46 12.36
CA ILE A 130 -8.94 -11.85 12.08
C ILE A 130 -10.41 -12.07 12.48
N GLU A 131 -10.81 -11.64 13.68
CA GLU A 131 -12.19 -11.77 14.15
C GLU A 131 -13.17 -10.97 13.30
N PHE A 132 -12.81 -9.74 12.94
CA PHE A 132 -13.61 -8.89 12.05
C PHE A 132 -13.94 -9.59 10.73
N PHE A 133 -12.93 -10.17 10.06
CA PHE A 133 -13.14 -10.85 8.78
C PHE A 133 -13.92 -12.16 8.94
N ARG A 134 -13.68 -12.93 10.02
CA ARG A 134 -14.50 -14.11 10.34
C ARG A 134 -15.97 -13.75 10.53
N HIS A 135 -16.26 -12.67 11.26
CA HIS A 135 -17.63 -12.19 11.47
C HIS A 135 -18.28 -11.63 10.20
N ALA A 136 -17.50 -11.04 9.30
CA ALA A 136 -17.96 -10.58 8.00
C ALA A 136 -18.32 -11.73 7.02
N GLY A 137 -18.14 -12.99 7.45
CA GLY A 137 -18.41 -14.17 6.62
C GLY A 137 -17.33 -14.43 5.57
N ILE A 138 -16.16 -13.79 5.71
CA ILE A 138 -15.00 -14.10 4.87
C ILE A 138 -14.42 -15.42 5.39
N SER A 139 -14.83 -16.50 4.75
CA SER A 139 -14.32 -17.85 5.03
C SER A 139 -13.25 -18.25 4.03
N SER A 140 -12.40 -19.21 4.42
CA SER A 140 -11.36 -19.74 3.55
C SER A 140 -11.86 -20.43 2.28
N SER A 141 -13.14 -20.83 2.25
CA SER A 141 -13.78 -21.38 1.05
C SER A 141 -14.14 -20.32 0.00
N ALA A 142 -14.11 -19.03 0.35
CA ALA A 142 -14.40 -17.89 -0.54
C ALA A 142 -13.20 -16.94 -0.69
N SER A 143 -12.00 -17.40 -0.37
CA SER A 143 -10.74 -16.65 -0.37
C SER A 143 -10.48 -15.86 -1.66
N SER A 144 -10.81 -16.44 -2.82
CA SER A 144 -10.65 -15.78 -4.13
C SER A 144 -11.59 -14.59 -4.34
N LEU A 145 -12.71 -14.51 -3.62
CA LEU A 145 -13.70 -13.43 -3.72
C LEU A 145 -13.42 -12.25 -2.78
N HIS A 146 -12.56 -12.45 -1.77
CA HIS A 146 -12.29 -11.49 -0.71
C HIS A 146 -10.81 -11.08 -0.67
N ARG A 147 -10.30 -10.64 -1.82
CA ARG A 147 -8.92 -10.14 -1.96
C ARG A 147 -8.88 -8.63 -1.76
N ALA A 148 -7.74 -8.14 -1.26
CA ALA A 148 -7.48 -6.71 -1.24
C ALA A 148 -7.10 -6.25 -2.65
N THR A 149 -7.98 -5.52 -3.35
CA THR A 149 -7.61 -4.83 -4.60
C THR A 149 -6.54 -3.79 -4.31
N VAL A 150 -5.34 -3.96 -4.87
CA VAL A 150 -4.20 -3.05 -4.72
C VAL A 150 -3.86 -2.44 -6.07
N TYR A 151 -3.87 -1.11 -6.13
CA TYR A 151 -3.44 -0.37 -7.32
C TYR A 151 -1.94 -0.12 -7.26
N MET A 152 -1.28 -0.14 -8.42
CA MET A 152 0.18 -0.03 -8.54
C MET A 152 0.58 1.18 -9.38
N GLY A 153 1.47 1.99 -8.83
CA GLY A 153 2.02 3.19 -9.45
C GLY A 153 3.54 3.12 -9.63
N MET A 154 4.06 4.01 -10.47
CA MET A 154 5.50 4.18 -10.69
C MET A 154 5.88 5.63 -10.41
N GLU A 155 6.78 5.85 -9.47
CA GLU A 155 7.25 7.19 -9.13
C GLU A 155 8.08 7.76 -10.28
N GLY A 156 7.93 9.05 -10.54
CA GLY A 156 8.65 9.74 -11.62
C GLY A 156 8.26 9.33 -13.04
N VAL A 157 7.20 8.54 -13.22
CA VAL A 157 6.65 8.18 -14.52
C VAL A 157 5.21 8.67 -14.62
N PRO A 158 4.86 9.55 -15.57
CA PRO A 158 3.48 10.03 -15.72
C PRO A 158 2.51 8.87 -15.98
N ALA A 159 1.37 8.87 -15.30
CA ALA A 159 0.37 7.81 -15.44
C ALA A 159 -0.29 7.78 -16.84
N GLY A 160 -0.43 8.95 -17.47
CA GLY A 160 -0.89 9.08 -18.86
C GLY A 160 0.13 8.63 -19.92
N ASP A 161 1.38 8.34 -19.56
CA ASP A 161 2.36 7.76 -20.48
C ASP A 161 1.96 6.31 -20.81
N SER A 162 2.06 5.89 -22.07
CA SER A 162 1.79 4.50 -22.47
C SER A 162 2.65 3.52 -21.67
N ALA A 163 3.94 3.84 -21.47
CA ALA A 163 4.84 3.04 -20.66
C ALA A 163 4.69 3.26 -19.13
N GLY A 164 3.77 4.13 -18.72
CA GLY A 164 3.60 4.59 -17.34
C GLY A 164 2.82 3.68 -16.40
N GLY A 165 2.76 4.10 -15.14
CA GLY A 165 1.99 3.47 -14.05
C GLY A 165 0.48 3.67 -14.18
N GLN A 166 -0.32 3.02 -13.32
CA GLN A 166 -1.74 3.41 -13.13
C GLN A 166 -1.84 4.81 -12.50
N PHE A 167 -0.88 5.15 -11.63
CA PHE A 167 -0.79 6.43 -10.95
C PHE A 167 0.64 6.81 -10.57
N HIS A 168 0.83 8.05 -10.14
CA HIS A 168 2.01 8.50 -9.40
C HIS A 168 1.63 9.50 -8.30
N PHE A 169 2.57 9.78 -7.40
CA PHE A 169 2.45 10.86 -6.43
C PHE A 169 3.19 12.11 -6.93
N ASP A 170 2.52 13.25 -6.93
CA ASP A 170 3.14 14.56 -7.09
C ASP A 170 3.29 15.23 -5.72
N ASP A 171 4.54 15.29 -5.23
CA ASP A 171 4.91 15.89 -3.95
C ASP A 171 5.22 17.40 -4.04
N ALA A 172 4.86 18.10 -5.12
CA ALA A 172 5.03 19.55 -5.24
C ALA A 172 4.44 20.32 -4.04
N ASN A 173 3.39 19.77 -3.40
CA ASN A 173 2.89 20.19 -2.10
C ASN A 173 3.13 19.12 -1.04
N LEU A 174 4.13 19.32 -0.17
CA LEU A 174 4.52 18.39 0.88
C LEU A 174 3.40 18.04 1.89
N TYR A 175 2.46 18.97 2.11
CA TYR A 175 1.36 18.81 3.07
C TYR A 175 0.09 18.21 2.45
N ALA A 176 0.00 18.24 1.13
CA ALA A 176 -1.11 17.69 0.38
C ALA A 176 -0.59 17.14 -0.96
N PRO A 177 0.19 16.04 -0.94
CA PRO A 177 0.67 15.42 -2.17
C PRO A 177 -0.53 15.04 -3.03
N GLN A 178 -0.39 15.24 -4.33
CA GLN A 178 -1.44 14.86 -5.27
C GLN A 178 -1.25 13.42 -5.70
N LEU A 179 -2.34 12.67 -5.68
CA LEU A 179 -2.44 11.40 -6.35
C LEU A 179 -2.91 11.68 -7.78
N VAL A 180 -2.10 11.30 -8.77
CA VAL A 180 -2.32 11.64 -10.18
C VAL A 180 -2.46 10.36 -10.98
N GLY A 181 -3.64 10.17 -11.57
CA GLY A 181 -3.96 9.10 -12.52
C GLY A 181 -3.72 9.56 -13.96
N ALA A 182 -4.32 8.87 -14.92
CA ALA A 182 -4.11 9.18 -16.34
C ALA A 182 -4.83 10.47 -16.73
N ASP A 183 -6.11 10.58 -16.36
CA ASP A 183 -6.96 11.72 -16.70
C ASP A 183 -7.49 12.50 -15.47
N ALA A 184 -7.27 11.98 -14.26
CA ALA A 184 -7.72 12.60 -13.02
C ALA A 184 -6.60 12.84 -12.00
N SER A 185 -6.82 13.77 -11.06
CA SER A 185 -5.93 13.97 -9.91
C SER A 185 -6.71 14.44 -8.68
N THR A 186 -6.18 14.11 -7.49
CA THR A 186 -6.76 14.56 -6.22
C THR A 186 -5.69 14.75 -5.15
N GLY A 187 -5.86 15.76 -4.29
CA GLY A 187 -4.96 16.00 -3.17
C GLY A 187 -5.27 15.12 -1.97
N ILE A 188 -4.25 14.50 -1.38
CA ILE A 188 -4.39 13.72 -0.14
C ILE A 188 -3.98 14.59 1.04
N ALA A 189 -4.94 14.99 1.86
CA ALA A 189 -4.66 15.80 3.05
C ALA A 189 -3.89 14.97 4.10
N LEU A 190 -2.66 15.39 4.41
CA LEU A 190 -1.78 14.79 5.43
C LEU A 190 -1.43 15.86 6.48
N LYS A 191 -1.37 15.46 7.75
CA LYS A 191 -1.21 16.39 8.88
C LYS A 191 -0.16 15.95 9.89
N SER A 192 -0.13 14.66 10.19
CA SER A 192 0.75 14.09 11.21
C SER A 192 1.89 13.34 10.54
N VAL A 193 3.06 13.35 11.16
CA VAL A 193 4.26 12.68 10.65
C VAL A 193 4.89 11.86 11.76
N PHE A 194 5.17 10.60 11.47
CA PHE A 194 6.03 9.72 12.24
C PHE A 194 7.32 9.48 11.44
N LEU A 195 8.46 9.58 12.12
CA LEU A 195 9.77 9.37 11.54
C LEU A 195 10.53 8.35 12.37
N ALA A 196 11.03 7.32 11.71
CA ALA A 196 11.99 6.37 12.25
C ALA A 196 13.03 6.04 11.18
N LYS A 197 14.08 5.32 11.57
CA LYS A 197 15.12 4.93 10.62
C LYS A 197 14.53 4.05 9.51
N GLY A 198 14.81 4.38 8.25
CA GLY A 198 14.31 3.66 7.07
C GLY A 198 12.82 3.81 6.77
N VAL A 199 12.03 4.51 7.59
CA VAL A 199 10.59 4.67 7.36
C VAL A 199 10.06 6.03 7.83
N LYS A 200 9.22 6.63 6.99
CA LYS A 200 8.44 7.82 7.30
C LYS A 200 6.96 7.50 7.08
N VAL A 201 6.11 7.84 8.03
CA VAL A 201 4.67 7.67 7.88
C VAL A 201 3.99 9.02 8.02
N ARG A 202 3.22 9.39 7.01
CA ARG A 202 2.34 10.56 7.03
C ARG A 202 0.91 10.09 7.20
N THR A 203 0.17 10.70 8.12
CA THR A 203 -1.26 10.40 8.30
C THR A 203 -2.10 11.67 8.24
N GLY A 204 -3.38 11.53 7.89
CA GLY A 204 -4.31 12.64 7.84
C GLY A 204 -5.77 12.22 7.90
N ARG A 205 -6.65 13.23 8.00
CA ARG A 205 -8.10 13.06 8.12
C ARG A 205 -8.52 12.12 9.26
N ARG A 206 -7.97 12.28 10.46
CA ARG A 206 -8.24 11.34 11.56
C ARG A 206 -7.84 9.92 11.17
N GLY A 207 -6.62 9.81 10.65
CA GLY A 207 -5.95 8.54 10.37
C GLY A 207 -6.35 7.93 9.06
N GLN A 208 -7.56 8.21 8.60
CA GLN A 208 -8.16 7.65 7.39
C GLN A 208 -7.22 7.64 6.19
N ASN A 209 -6.41 8.68 6.01
CA ASN A 209 -5.33 8.66 5.04
C ASN A 209 -4.01 8.30 5.72
N VAL A 210 -3.34 7.27 5.21
CA VAL A 210 -2.00 6.83 5.65
C VAL A 210 -1.12 6.66 4.42
N VAL A 211 0.04 7.31 4.43
CA VAL A 211 1.08 7.15 3.42
C VAL A 211 2.37 6.74 4.13
N ILE A 212 2.85 5.54 3.82
CA ILE A 212 4.11 4.99 4.31
C ILE A 212 5.16 5.17 3.22
N GLU A 213 6.22 5.91 3.52
CA GLU A 213 7.41 6.05 2.70
C GLU A 213 8.50 5.17 3.29
N LEU A 214 8.90 4.14 2.56
CA LEU A 214 9.94 3.22 2.96
C LEU A 214 11.18 3.45 2.11
N ASP A 215 12.33 3.64 2.75
CA ASP A 215 13.61 3.59 2.06
C ASP A 215 14.04 2.12 1.90
N CYS A 216 13.95 1.60 0.67
CA CYS A 216 14.27 0.20 0.40
C CYS A 216 15.77 -0.11 0.47
N ALA A 217 16.65 0.90 0.50
CA ALA A 217 18.05 0.71 0.85
C ALA A 217 18.23 0.29 2.33
N GLU A 218 17.29 0.67 3.21
CA GLU A 218 17.23 0.29 4.62
C GLU A 218 15.99 -0.56 4.95
N ALA A 219 15.44 -1.27 3.96
CA ALA A 219 14.14 -1.95 4.06
C ALA A 219 13.96 -2.79 5.33
N ALA A 220 14.93 -3.63 5.69
CA ALA A 220 14.81 -4.47 6.89
C ALA A 220 14.62 -3.63 8.16
N THR A 221 15.37 -2.53 8.30
CA THR A 221 15.23 -1.61 9.45
C THR A 221 13.94 -0.80 9.36
N GLY A 222 13.57 -0.34 8.17
CA GLY A 222 12.34 0.42 7.95
C GLY A 222 11.08 -0.38 8.25
N ILE A 223 10.98 -1.62 7.76
CA ILE A 223 9.85 -2.52 8.07
C ILE A 223 9.83 -2.84 9.56
N ALA A 224 10.99 -3.09 10.20
CA ALA A 224 11.01 -3.41 11.62
C ALA A 224 10.51 -2.22 12.46
N ASN A 225 10.96 -1.00 12.13
CA ASN A 225 10.49 0.21 12.78
C ASN A 225 9.01 0.49 12.50
N TRP A 226 8.51 0.19 11.31
CA TRP A 226 7.09 0.29 10.99
C TRP A 226 6.27 -0.67 11.86
N LEU A 227 6.59 -1.95 11.84
CA LEU A 227 5.81 -2.99 12.55
C LEU A 227 5.88 -2.81 14.07
N ALA A 228 7.05 -2.48 14.62
CA ALA A 228 7.21 -2.21 16.05
C ALA A 228 6.43 -0.98 16.54
N HIS A 229 6.05 -0.07 15.64
CA HIS A 229 5.29 1.13 15.97
C HIS A 229 3.91 1.14 15.32
N LEU A 230 3.41 -0.01 14.87
CA LEU A 230 2.16 -0.09 14.12
C LEU A 230 0.99 0.48 14.92
N GLU A 231 0.88 0.11 16.20
CA GLU A 231 -0.15 0.66 17.09
C GLU A 231 -0.05 2.18 17.13
N ARG A 232 1.14 2.75 17.33
CA ARG A 232 1.35 4.21 17.36
C ARG A 232 1.01 4.85 16.02
N ILE A 233 1.46 4.28 14.91
CA ILE A 233 1.22 4.78 13.56
C ILE A 233 -0.28 4.87 13.27
N LEU A 234 -1.04 3.86 13.71
CA LEU A 234 -2.48 3.80 13.51
C LEU A 234 -3.25 4.59 14.60
N ALA A 235 -2.77 4.62 15.83
CA ALA A 235 -3.37 5.38 16.94
C ALA A 235 -3.22 6.88 16.75
N LEU A 236 -2.23 7.33 15.97
CA LEU A 236 -1.95 8.73 15.73
C LEU A 236 -3.17 9.49 15.22
N ASP A 237 -4.17 8.81 14.66
CA ASP A 237 -5.34 9.53 14.17
C ASP A 237 -6.67 8.69 14.02
N PHE A 238 -6.75 7.36 14.25
CA PHE A 238 -7.95 6.53 13.95
C PHE A 238 -9.08 6.37 15.01
N TYR A 239 -9.21 7.22 16.04
CA TYR A 239 -10.18 7.17 17.18
C TYR A 239 -9.64 6.57 18.49
N ARG A 240 -9.57 7.42 19.53
CA ARG A 240 -10.11 7.12 20.86
C ARG A 240 -11.40 7.95 21.03
N MET A 241 -12.57 7.34 20.87
CA MET A 241 -13.82 7.81 21.50
C MET A 241 -14.62 6.60 21.95
N GLY A 242 -14.84 6.50 23.25
CA GLY A 242 -15.56 5.43 23.93
C GLY A 242 -15.13 5.29 25.40
N VAL A 243 -15.27 6.37 26.18
CA VAL A 243 -15.65 6.26 27.60
C VAL A 243 -17.14 6.58 27.65
#